data_AF-A0A8X8BVQ6-F1
#
_entry.id   AF-A0A8X8BVQ6-F1
#
_cell.length_a   1.000
_cell.length_b   1.000
_cell.length_c   1.000
_cell.angle_alpha   90.00
_cell.angle_beta   90.00
_cell.angle_gamma   90.00
#
_symmetry.space_group_name_H-M   'P 1'
#
loop_
_entity.id
_entity.type
_entity.pdbx_description
1 polymer ?
#
loop_
_entity_poly.entity_id
_entity_poly.type
_entity_poly.pdbx_seq_one_letter_code
_entity_poly.pdbx_strand_id
1 'polypeptide(L)'
;MEITEYLASTADGKATAANSECKKLGDRLAALEDGSKRNNIRIEGLPENRESPNPVKFAVELFTKIIRENFKSDTKIAAAYRMRGSNTFRPSSFMVRFERLLCDIGDWRNCLTEEQSKAVDLKFEKHLAGTKIGDLLKYDEYCK
;
A
#
# COMPACT_ATOMS: atom_id res chain seq x y z
N MET A 1 52.85 -11.66 3.52
CA MET A 1 51.46 -11.72 3.05
C MET A 1 51.48 -12.51 1.77
N GLU A 2 51.11 -13.78 1.85
CA GLU A 2 51.19 -14.70 0.70
C GLU A 2 50.06 -14.36 -0.28
N ILE A 3 50.30 -14.61 -1.57
CA ILE A 3 49.36 -14.29 -2.68
C ILE A 3 47.97 -14.93 -2.44
N THR A 4 47.94 -16.06 -1.74
CA THR A 4 46.76 -16.79 -1.30
C THR A 4 45.88 -15.99 -0.32
N GLU A 5 46.45 -15.29 0.66
CA GLU A 5 45.70 -14.47 1.62
C GLU A 5 45.06 -13.25 0.94
N TYR A 6 45.76 -12.66 -0.03
CA TYR A 6 45.24 -11.52 -0.80
C TYR A 6 44.05 -11.91 -1.70
N LEU A 7 44.13 -13.08 -2.34
CA LEU A 7 43.05 -13.60 -3.18
C LEU A 7 41.80 -13.96 -2.35
N ALA A 8 41.97 -14.54 -1.16
CA ALA A 8 40.87 -14.86 -0.24
C ALA A 8 40.15 -13.58 0.24
N SER A 9 40.91 -12.58 0.71
CA SER A 9 40.38 -11.26 1.11
C SER A 9 39.58 -10.57 -0.01
N THR A 10 40.08 -10.66 -1.25
CA THR A 10 39.41 -10.06 -2.40
C THR A 10 38.11 -10.80 -2.77
N ALA A 11 38.07 -12.12 -2.58
CA ALA A 11 36.87 -12.93 -2.81
C ALA A 11 35.79 -12.66 -1.74
N ASP A 12 36.18 -12.57 -0.47
CA ASP A 12 35.28 -12.28 0.65
C ASP A 12 34.68 -10.87 0.54
N GLY A 13 35.48 -9.88 0.12
CA GLY A 13 34.99 -8.53 -0.15
C GLY A 13 33.94 -8.48 -1.27
N LYS A 14 34.13 -9.25 -2.34
CA LYS A 14 33.15 -9.36 -3.45
C LYS A 14 31.88 -10.10 -3.02
N ALA A 15 32.00 -11.17 -2.23
CA ALA A 15 30.85 -11.91 -1.70
C ALA A 15 30.01 -11.04 -0.75
N THR A 16 30.66 -10.24 0.09
CA THR A 16 29.99 -9.31 1.01
C THR A 16 29.26 -8.20 0.26
N ALA A 17 29.89 -7.64 -0.78
CA ALA A 17 29.26 -6.63 -1.64
C ALA A 17 28.02 -7.20 -2.36
N ALA A 18 28.14 -8.39 -2.95
CA ALA A 18 27.02 -9.07 -3.62
C ALA A 18 25.85 -9.36 -2.67
N ASN A 19 26.12 -9.86 -1.46
CA ASN A 19 25.08 -10.08 -0.44
C ASN A 19 24.37 -8.78 -0.04
N SER A 20 25.12 -7.68 0.08
CA SER A 20 24.53 -6.37 0.37
C SER A 20 23.61 -5.88 -0.75
N GLU A 21 23.96 -6.17 -2.01
CA GLU A 21 23.16 -5.82 -3.17
C GLU A 21 21.92 -6.70 -3.30
N CYS A 22 22.05 -8.01 -3.09
CA CYS A 22 20.92 -8.94 -3.02
C CYS A 22 19.92 -8.52 -1.94
N LYS A 23 20.39 -8.07 -0.77
CA LYS A 23 19.53 -7.55 0.28
C LYS A 23 18.77 -6.29 -0.18
N LYS A 24 19.48 -5.30 -0.76
CA LYS A 24 18.84 -4.09 -1.30
C LYS A 24 17.80 -4.41 -2.36
N LEU A 25 18.09 -5.36 -3.25
CA LEU A 25 17.14 -5.80 -4.26
C LEU A 25 15.94 -6.51 -3.65
N GLY A 26 16.13 -7.32 -2.61
CA GLY A 26 15.06 -7.95 -1.84
C GLY A 26 14.14 -6.92 -1.18
N ASP A 27 14.72 -5.90 -0.53
CA ASP A 27 13.96 -4.82 0.10
C ASP A 27 13.17 -4.01 -0.94
N ARG A 28 13.76 -3.74 -2.11
CA ARG A 28 13.07 -3.07 -3.23
C ARG A 28 11.95 -3.92 -3.80
N LEU A 29 12.15 -5.22 -3.93
CA LEU A 29 11.13 -6.15 -4.42
C LEU A 29 9.94 -6.19 -3.46
N ALA A 30 10.21 -6.31 -2.16
CA ALA A 30 9.17 -6.28 -1.12
C ALA A 30 8.39 -4.96 -1.17
N ALA A 31 9.07 -3.82 -1.27
CA ALA A 31 8.43 -2.51 -1.38
C ALA A 31 7.56 -2.37 -2.64
N LEU A 32 8.01 -2.90 -3.78
CA LEU A 32 7.24 -2.90 -5.03
C LEU A 32 6.03 -3.82 -4.96
N GLU A 33 6.18 -5.00 -4.36
CA GLU A 33 5.09 -5.93 -4.14
C GLU A 33 4.02 -5.34 -3.23
N ASP A 34 4.43 -4.74 -2.12
CA ASP A 34 3.52 -4.07 -1.19
C ASP A 34 2.82 -2.91 -1.89
N GLY A 35 3.56 -2.07 -2.62
CA GLY A 35 3.01 -1.00 -3.45
C GLY A 35 1.94 -1.48 -4.43
N SER A 36 2.19 -2.59 -5.14
CA SER A 36 1.25 -3.22 -6.06
C SER A 36 -0.01 -3.77 -5.37
N LYS A 37 0.11 -4.16 -4.09
CA LYS A 37 -0.98 -4.73 -3.29
C LYS A 37 -1.78 -3.68 -2.49
N ARG A 38 -1.31 -2.43 -2.36
CA ARG A 38 -1.99 -1.37 -1.58
C ARG A 38 -3.44 -1.14 -1.99
N ASN A 39 -3.72 -1.26 -3.28
CA ASN A 39 -5.05 -1.04 -3.82
C ASN A 39 -5.93 -2.29 -3.80
N ASN A 40 -5.47 -3.39 -3.21
CA ASN A 40 -6.19 -4.65 -3.16
C ASN A 40 -6.81 -4.85 -1.77
N ILE A 41 -8.10 -5.17 -1.74
CA ILE A 41 -8.78 -5.69 -0.55
C ILE A 41 -8.96 -7.19 -0.72
N ARG A 42 -8.60 -7.94 0.32
CA ARG A 42 -8.81 -9.39 0.41
C ARG A 42 -9.97 -9.68 1.34
N ILE A 43 -10.96 -10.40 0.83
CA ILE A 43 -12.15 -10.82 1.57
C ILE A 43 -12.02 -12.32 1.82
N GLU A 44 -11.94 -12.70 3.09
CA GLU A 44 -11.88 -14.08 3.54
C GLU A 44 -13.27 -14.58 3.93
N GLY A 45 -13.53 -15.88 3.76
CA GLY A 45 -14.79 -16.51 4.20
C GLY A 45 -16.00 -16.23 3.30
N LEU A 46 -15.79 -15.66 2.11
CA LEU A 46 -16.87 -15.48 1.13
C LEU A 46 -17.27 -16.85 0.55
N PRO A 47 -18.55 -17.28 0.65
CA PRO A 47 -18.99 -18.57 0.12
C PRO A 47 -18.69 -18.68 -1.38
N GLU A 48 -18.31 -19.89 -1.81
CA GLU A 48 -17.99 -20.18 -3.21
C GLU A 48 -19.21 -19.98 -4.12
N ASN A 49 -18.96 -19.60 -5.38
CA ASN A 49 -19.97 -19.46 -6.45
C ASN A 49 -21.03 -18.37 -6.23
N ARG A 50 -20.82 -17.45 -5.28
CA ARG A 50 -21.73 -16.30 -5.07
C ARG A 50 -21.45 -15.13 -6.02
N GLU A 51 -20.28 -15.06 -6.63
CA GLU A 51 -19.86 -13.89 -7.42
C GLU A 51 -20.56 -13.76 -8.78
N SER A 52 -21.39 -14.74 -9.17
CA SER A 52 -22.09 -14.76 -10.47
C SER A 52 -21.07 -14.72 -11.63
N PRO A 53 -21.45 -14.65 -12.93
CA PRO A 53 -20.47 -14.64 -14.01
C PRO A 53 -19.66 -13.33 -14.10
N ASN A 54 -20.03 -12.31 -13.30
CA ASN A 54 -19.34 -11.02 -13.27
C ASN A 54 -18.93 -10.63 -11.83
N PRO A 55 -17.72 -11.02 -11.41
CA PRO A 55 -17.20 -10.73 -10.08
C PRO A 55 -17.07 -9.24 -9.75
N VAL A 56 -16.83 -8.39 -10.75
CA VAL A 56 -16.71 -6.94 -10.57
C VAL A 56 -18.06 -6.36 -10.17
N LYS A 57 -19.13 -6.73 -10.88
CA LYS A 57 -20.50 -6.31 -10.54
C LYS A 57 -20.87 -6.76 -9.13
N PHE A 58 -20.55 -8.00 -8.77
CA PHE A 58 -20.76 -8.51 -7.42
C PHE A 58 -20.02 -7.68 -6.36
N ALA A 59 -18.75 -7.33 -6.60
CA ALA A 59 -17.97 -6.50 -5.68
C ALA A 59 -18.58 -5.10 -5.49
N VAL A 60 -19.01 -4.44 -6.58
CA VAL A 60 -19.69 -3.12 -6.51
C VAL A 60 -20.95 -3.20 -5.64
N GLU A 61 -21.79 -4.21 -5.87
CA GLU A 61 -23.01 -4.41 -5.08
C GLU A 61 -22.71 -4.71 -3.61
N LEU A 62 -21.68 -5.52 -3.34
CA LEU A 62 -21.24 -5.85 -1.99
C LEU A 62 -20.78 -4.61 -1.23
N PHE A 63 -19.88 -3.81 -1.81
CA PHE A 63 -19.38 -2.60 -1.16
C PHE A 63 -20.45 -1.53 -1.01
N THR A 64 -21.34 -1.36 -1.99
CA THR A 64 -22.50 -0.46 -1.86
C THR A 64 -23.40 -0.85 -0.69
N LYS A 65 -23.66 -2.16 -0.51
CA LYS A 65 -24.49 -2.67 0.59
C LYS A 65 -23.83 -2.55 1.96
N ILE A 66 -22.51 -2.70 2.04
CA ILE A 66 -21.74 -2.63 3.30
C ILE A 66 -21.49 -1.17 3.71
N ILE A 67 -21.07 -0.33 2.76
CA ILE A 67 -20.54 1.01 3.05
C ILE A 67 -21.62 2.10 2.96
N ARG A 68 -22.83 1.77 2.45
CA ARG A 68 -24.16 2.47 2.45
C ARG A 68 -24.22 3.99 2.25
N GLU A 69 -23.36 4.79 2.90
CA GLU A 69 -23.42 6.26 2.94
C GLU A 69 -22.11 6.95 2.50
N ASN A 70 -20.95 6.28 2.58
CA ASN A 70 -19.64 6.92 2.29
C ASN A 70 -18.91 6.41 1.03
N PHE A 71 -19.49 5.45 0.31
CA PHE A 71 -18.92 5.00 -0.94
C PHE A 71 -19.32 5.99 -2.04
N LYS A 72 -18.49 7.03 -2.23
CA LYS A 72 -18.66 7.96 -3.34
C LYS A 72 -18.70 7.15 -4.64
N SER A 73 -19.66 7.49 -5.50
CA SER A 73 -19.98 6.83 -6.78
C SER A 73 -18.80 6.69 -7.75
N ASP A 74 -17.72 7.43 -7.52
CA ASP A 74 -16.51 7.43 -8.36
C ASP A 74 -15.51 6.33 -7.99
N THR A 75 -15.83 5.46 -7.03
CA THR A 75 -14.93 4.36 -6.65
C THR A 75 -14.93 3.29 -7.73
N LYS A 76 -13.89 3.30 -8.57
CA LYS A 76 -13.73 2.35 -9.68
C LYS A 76 -13.01 1.09 -9.23
N ILE A 77 -13.66 -0.06 -9.43
CA ILE A 77 -13.06 -1.38 -9.23
C ILE A 77 -12.40 -1.79 -10.55
N ALA A 78 -11.07 -1.89 -10.53
CA ALA A 78 -10.27 -2.28 -11.70
C ALA A 78 -10.46 -3.76 -12.02
N ALA A 79 -10.50 -4.61 -10.98
CA ALA A 79 -10.67 -6.04 -11.12
C ALA A 79 -11.22 -6.64 -9.83
N ALA A 80 -11.98 -7.72 -9.97
CA ALA A 80 -12.37 -8.54 -8.84
C ALA A 80 -12.28 -10.00 -9.28
N TYR A 81 -11.68 -10.85 -8.45
CA TYR A 81 -11.50 -12.25 -8.76
C TYR A 81 -11.24 -13.08 -7.51
N ARG A 82 -11.63 -14.35 -7.59
CA ARG A 82 -11.28 -15.32 -6.57
C ARG A 82 -9.85 -15.81 -6.79
N MET A 83 -9.05 -15.78 -5.73
CA MET A 83 -7.71 -16.34 -5.76
C MET A 83 -7.81 -17.85 -5.92
N ARG A 84 -6.87 -18.45 -6.66
CA ARG A 84 -6.76 -19.92 -6.67
C ARG A 84 -6.39 -20.39 -5.27
N GLY A 85 -7.33 -21.05 -4.59
CA GLY A 85 -7.07 -21.66 -3.29
C GLY A 85 -6.14 -22.87 -3.41
N SER A 86 -5.37 -23.12 -2.36
CA SER A 86 -4.86 -24.47 -2.12
C SER A 86 -6.01 -25.35 -1.65
N ASN A 87 -5.98 -26.62 -2.01
CA ASN A 87 -7.03 -27.61 -1.75
C ASN A 87 -7.27 -27.77 -0.23
N THR A 88 -8.14 -26.93 0.32
CA THR A 88 -8.44 -26.84 1.75
C THR A 88 -9.95 -26.68 1.91
N PHE A 89 -10.48 -27.13 3.05
CA PHE A 89 -11.91 -27.04 3.40
C PHE A 89 -12.45 -25.60 3.49
N ARG A 90 -11.59 -24.59 3.26
CA ARG A 90 -11.93 -23.17 3.41
C ARG A 90 -12.19 -22.55 2.03
N PRO A 91 -13.21 -21.69 1.90
CA PRO A 91 -13.40 -20.92 0.67
C PRO A 91 -12.15 -20.10 0.35
N SER A 92 -11.83 -20.02 -0.94
CA SER A 92 -10.70 -19.24 -1.42
C SER A 92 -10.95 -17.75 -1.20
N SER A 93 -9.87 -17.00 -0.94
CA SER A 93 -9.97 -15.57 -0.72
C SER A 93 -10.42 -14.84 -1.98
N PHE A 94 -11.36 -13.91 -1.83
CA PHE A 94 -11.81 -13.06 -2.91
C PHE A 94 -11.02 -11.75 -2.89
N MET A 95 -10.37 -11.41 -4.01
CA MET A 95 -9.56 -10.20 -4.12
C MET A 95 -10.27 -9.17 -4.98
N VAL A 96 -10.31 -7.93 -4.48
CA VAL A 96 -10.86 -6.77 -5.17
C VAL A 96 -9.77 -5.73 -5.31
N ARG A 97 -9.44 -5.36 -6.54
CA ARG A 97 -8.50 -4.29 -6.88
C ARG A 97 -9.26 -3.04 -7.25
N PHE A 98 -8.93 -1.95 -6.58
CA PHE A 98 -9.42 -0.62 -6.91
C PHE A 98 -8.46 0.06 -7.90
N GLU A 99 -8.99 0.86 -8.83
CA GLU A 99 -8.15 1.66 -9.74
C GLU A 99 -7.35 2.71 -8.97
N ARG A 100 -7.93 3.25 -7.90
CA ARG A 100 -7.27 4.14 -6.95
C ARG A 100 -7.94 3.98 -5.59
N LEU A 101 -7.14 3.67 -4.56
CA LEU A 101 -7.54 3.88 -3.18
C LEU A 101 -7.09 5.29 -2.77
N LEU A 102 -7.93 5.97 -1.98
CA LEU A 102 -7.90 7.41 -1.67
C LEU A 102 -6.67 7.91 -0.87
N CYS A 103 -5.54 7.21 -0.83
CA CYS A 103 -4.46 7.54 0.11
C CYS A 103 -3.05 7.25 -0.43
N ASP A 104 -2.62 7.93 -1.49
CA ASP A 104 -1.21 8.25 -1.67
C ASP A 104 -0.84 9.54 -0.89
N ILE A 105 0.45 9.71 -0.55
CA ILE A 105 0.96 10.93 0.09
C ILE A 105 0.64 12.11 -0.84
N GLY A 106 -0.19 13.04 -0.38
CA GLY A 106 -0.63 14.20 -1.16
C GLY A 106 -2.08 14.14 -1.68
N ASP A 107 -2.77 12.98 -1.59
CA ASP A 107 -4.16 12.87 -2.03
C ASP A 107 -5.15 13.73 -1.23
N TRP A 108 -4.77 14.16 -0.03
CA TRP A 108 -5.54 15.12 0.77
C TRP A 108 -5.77 16.44 0.02
N ARG A 109 -4.86 16.85 -0.88
CA ARG A 109 -4.99 18.05 -1.72
C ARG A 109 -6.20 17.98 -2.64
N ASN A 110 -6.61 16.77 -3.03
CA ASN A 110 -7.79 16.53 -3.87
C ASN A 110 -9.06 16.30 -3.03
N CYS A 111 -8.93 16.12 -1.70
CA CYS A 111 -10.03 15.79 -0.81
C CYS A 111 -10.56 16.99 -0.01
N LEU A 112 -9.73 18.01 0.20
CA LEU A 112 -10.08 19.22 0.97
C LEU A 112 -10.27 20.40 0.03
N THR A 113 -11.26 21.26 0.32
CA THR A 113 -11.31 22.58 -0.31
C THR A 113 -10.19 23.46 0.24
N GLU A 114 -9.80 24.52 -0.48
CA GLU A 114 -8.74 25.43 -0.01
C GLU A 114 -9.04 26.02 1.38
N GLU A 115 -10.31 26.30 1.67
CA GLU A 115 -10.77 26.82 2.96
C GLU A 115 -10.59 25.78 4.08
N GLN A 116 -10.93 24.52 3.80
CA GLN A 116 -10.74 23.42 4.74
C GLN A 116 -9.26 23.11 4.97
N SER A 117 -8.44 23.16 3.92
CA SER A 117 -6.99 23.01 4.02
C SER A 117 -6.40 24.06 4.95
N LYS A 118 -6.67 25.35 4.69
CA LYS A 118 -6.17 26.47 5.50
C LYS A 118 -6.62 26.36 6.96
N ALA A 119 -7.85 25.89 7.22
CA ALA A 119 -8.35 25.68 8.57
C ALA A 119 -7.63 24.53 9.29
N VAL A 120 -7.25 23.47 8.57
CA VAL A 120 -6.45 22.36 9.11
C VAL A 120 -5.02 22.82 9.37
N ASP A 121 -4.39 23.51 8.42
CA ASP A 121 -3.03 24.06 8.55
C ASP A 121 -2.92 24.96 9.78
N LEU A 122 -3.86 25.88 9.98
CA LEU A 122 -3.86 26.80 11.12
C LEU A 122 -3.97 26.05 12.47
N LYS A 123 -4.78 24.98 12.51
CA LYS A 123 -4.86 24.13 13.71
C LYS A 123 -3.59 23.35 13.91
N PHE A 124 -2.98 22.83 12.85
CA PHE A 124 -1.74 22.07 12.91
C PHE A 124 -0.60 22.94 13.44
N GLU A 125 -0.41 24.13 12.88
CA GLU A 125 0.60 25.10 13.32
C GLU A 125 0.39 25.51 14.79
N LYS A 126 -0.85 25.78 15.21
CA LYS A 126 -1.16 26.14 16.60
C LYS A 126 -0.80 25.05 17.61
N HIS A 127 -0.92 23.77 17.25
CA HIS A 127 -0.70 22.65 18.19
C HIS A 127 0.72 22.07 18.11
N LEU A 128 1.41 22.20 16.98
CA LEU A 128 2.74 21.63 16.79
C LEU A 128 3.87 22.64 17.01
N ALA A 129 3.62 23.94 16.87
CA ALA A 129 4.61 24.97 17.13
C ALA A 129 5.20 24.82 18.55
N GLY A 130 6.51 24.66 18.64
CA GLY A 130 7.24 24.52 19.91
C GLY A 130 7.17 23.12 20.54
N THR A 131 6.61 22.13 19.84
CA THR A 131 6.63 20.73 20.29
C THR A 131 7.77 19.97 19.60
N LYS A 132 8.41 19.04 20.33
CA LYS A 132 9.44 18.15 19.77
C LYS A 132 8.92 17.29 18.60
N ILE A 133 7.61 17.05 18.57
CA ILE A 133 6.93 16.31 17.49
C ILE A 133 6.85 17.16 16.23
N GLY A 134 6.59 18.47 16.36
CA GLY A 134 6.61 19.42 15.25
C GLY A 134 7.99 19.46 14.57
N ASP A 135 9.08 19.46 15.34
CA ASP A 135 10.45 19.49 14.81
C ASP A 135 10.87 18.18 14.12
N LEU A 136 10.27 17.05 14.52
CA LEU A 136 10.48 15.73 13.90
C LEU A 136 9.65 15.54 12.62
N LEU A 137 8.53 16.25 12.52
CA LEU A 137 7.68 16.24 11.33
C LEU A 137 8.27 17.18 10.28
N LYS A 138 8.65 16.62 9.12
CA LYS A 138 9.02 17.38 7.92
C LYS A 138 7.78 18.00 7.24
N TYR A 139 7.00 18.76 8.00
CA TYR A 139 5.71 19.29 7.55
C TYR A 139 5.88 20.27 6.38
N ASP A 140 6.87 21.16 6.44
CA ASP A 140 7.13 22.10 5.35
C ASP A 140 7.66 21.42 4.08
N GLU A 141 8.24 20.22 4.17
CA GLU A 141 8.79 19.47 3.02
C GLU A 141 7.72 18.61 2.32
N TYR A 142 6.78 18.02 3.08
CA TYR A 142 5.84 17.02 2.56
C TYR A 142 4.36 17.44 2.63
N CYS A 143 4.02 18.49 3.37
CA CYS A 143 2.62 18.83 3.66
C CYS A 143 2.20 20.25 3.25
N LYS A 144 3.12 21.21 3.09
CA LYS A 144 2.84 22.48 2.38
C LYS A 144 3.03 22.30 0.87
#